data_AF-A0A930ZC58-F1
#
_entry.id   AF-A0A930ZC58-F1
#
_cell.length_a   1.000
_cell.length_b   1.000
_cell.length_c   1.000
_cell.angle_alpha   90.00
_cell.angle_beta   90.00
_cell.angle_gamma   90.00
#
_symmetry.space_group_name_H-M   'P 1'
#
loop_
_entity.id
_entity.type
_entity.pdbx_description
1 polymer ?
#
loop_
_entity_poly.entity_id
_entity_poly.type
_entity_poly.pdbx_seq_one_letter_code
_entity_poly.pdbx_strand_id
1 'polypeptide(L)' 'MKLTIESTDILSLLNGCPVRIWNGRTDSGVGCIVYVAMIQVPSRDSKEFEQSLLKEKSVDCIYPTAIPTRMNY' A
#
# COMPACT_ATOMS: atom_id res chain seq x y z
N MET A 1 -7.25 12.66 13.79
CA MET A 1 -6.54 13.20 12.60
C MET A 1 -7.05 12.45 11.38
N LYS A 2 -7.56 13.14 10.37
CA LYS A 2 -8.05 12.55 9.11
C LYS A 2 -7.14 13.00 7.97
N LEU A 3 -6.88 12.09 7.02
CA LEU A 3 -6.03 12.31 5.87
C LEU A 3 -6.80 11.95 4.59
N THR A 4 -6.61 12.74 3.55
CA THR A 4 -6.95 12.38 2.17
C THR A 4 -5.64 12.13 1.44
N ILE A 5 -5.51 10.97 0.80
CA ILE A 5 -4.28 10.54 0.13
C ILE A 5 -4.57 10.08 -1.29
N GLU A 6 -3.68 10.40 -2.22
CA GLU A 6 -3.75 10.04 -3.63
C GLU A 6 -2.50 9.25 -4.03
N SER A 7 -2.72 8.13 -4.73
CA SER A 7 -1.63 7.27 -5.18
C SER A 7 -0.81 7.94 -6.27
N THR A 8 0.50 7.78 -6.20
CA THR A 8 1.41 8.11 -7.32
C THR A 8 2.06 6.84 -7.85
N ASP A 9 2.72 6.94 -9.01
CA ASP A 9 3.47 5.83 -9.61
C ASP A 9 4.91 5.71 -9.08
N ILE A 10 5.25 6.47 -8.04
CA ILE A 10 6.61 6.49 -7.49
C ILE A 10 6.79 5.34 -6.50
N LEU A 11 7.66 4.41 -6.85
CA LEU A 11 8.12 3.31 -5.98
C LEU A 11 9.44 3.69 -5.31
N SER A 12 9.63 3.26 -4.07
CA SER A 12 10.84 3.50 -3.29
C SER A 12 11.10 2.36 -2.29
N LEU A 13 12.25 2.41 -1.62
CA LEU A 13 12.61 1.51 -0.53
C LEU A 13 12.72 2.31 0.76
N LEU A 14 11.92 1.94 1.76
CA LEU A 14 12.00 2.46 3.12
C LEU A 14 12.55 1.37 4.03
N ASN A 15 13.80 1.52 4.50
CA ASN A 15 14.48 0.53 5.34
C ASN A 15 14.50 -0.89 4.73
N GLY A 16 14.68 -0.98 3.41
CA GLY A 16 14.67 -2.24 2.67
C GLY A 16 13.28 -2.80 2.35
N CYS A 17 12.20 -2.14 2.80
CA CYS A 17 10.83 -2.50 2.46
C CYS A 17 10.36 -1.70 1.24
N PRO A 18 9.85 -2.34 0.17
CA PRO A 18 9.28 -1.63 -0.97
C PRO A 18 7.99 -0.90 -0.58
N VAL A 19 7.91 0.37 -0.95
CA VAL A 19 6.79 1.24 -0.64
C VAL A 19 6.43 2.09 -1.86
N ARG A 20 5.15 2.47 -1.95
CA ARG A 20 4.69 3.47 -2.91
C ARG A 20 4.55 4.82 -2.21
N ILE A 21 5.08 5.88 -2.81
CA ILE A 21 5.00 7.24 -2.26
C ILE A 21 3.67 7.86 -2.70
N TRP A 22 2.86 8.32 -1.76
CA TRP A 22 1.56 8.93 -2.00
C TRP A 22 1.59 10.38 -1.51
N ASN A 23 0.83 11.24 -2.19
CA ASN A 23 0.62 12.61 -1.74
C ASN A 23 -0.60 12.65 -0.83
N GLY A 24 -0.45 13.29 0.33
CA GLY A 24 -1.52 13.41 1.31
C GLY A 24 -1.79 14.84 1.72
N ARG A 25 -2.98 15.05 2.28
CA ARG A 25 -3.37 16.30 2.92
C ARG A 25 -4.22 16.01 4.16
N THR A 26 -3.95 16.72 5.25
CA THR A 26 -4.80 16.67 6.46
C THR A 26 -6.12 17.39 6.24
N ASP A 27 -7.09 17.11 7.10
CA ASP A 27 -8.34 17.88 7.19
C ASP A 27 -8.13 19.39 7.45
N SER A 28 -7.06 19.74 8.17
CA SER A 28 -6.61 21.13 8.37
C SER A 28 -5.84 21.74 7.20
N GLY A 29 -5.65 21.00 6.10
CA GLY A 29 -5.02 21.49 4.88
C GLY A 29 -3.49 21.37 4.81
N VAL A 30 -2.85 20.72 5.79
CA VAL A 30 -1.39 20.51 5.81
C VAL A 30 -1.02 19.39 4.84
N GLY A 31 -0.08 19.65 3.93
CA GLY A 31 0.43 18.64 2.99
C GLY A 31 1.34 17.62 3.69
N CYS A 32 1.26 16.36 3.28
CA CYS A 32 2.14 15.31 3.77
C CYS A 32 2.55 14.34 2.67
N ILE A 33 3.70 13.69 2.86
CA ILE A 33 4.17 12.59 2.04
C ILE A 33 3.93 11.29 2.81
N VAL A 34 3.33 10.30 2.14
CA VAL A 34 2.91 9.05 2.76
C VAL A 34 3.63 7.89 2.10
N TYR A 35 4.29 7.05 2.88
CA TYR A 35 4.92 5.81 2.41
C TYR A 35 3.97 4.64 2.65
N VAL A 36 3.41 4.08 1.58
CA VAL A 36 2.45 2.99 1.65
C VAL A 36 3.13 1.69 1.25
N ALA A 37 3.39 0.83 2.23
CA ALA A 37 3.88 -0.53 1.97
C ALA A 37 2.76 -1.46 1.44
N MET A 38 1.55 -1.33 2.01
CA MET A 38 0.37 -2.12 1.64
C MET A 38 -0.91 -1.34 1.94
N ILE A 39 -1.96 -1.54 1.12
CA ILE A 39 -3.31 -1.04 1.37
C ILE A 39 -4.32 -2.15 1.09
N GLN A 40 -5.27 -2.34 2.00
CA GLN A 40 -6.37 -3.28 1.81
C GLN A 40 -7.52 -2.58 1.09
N VAL A 41 -8.00 -3.19 0.01
CA VAL A 41 -9.15 -2.70 -0.76
C VAL A 41 -10.34 -3.63 -0.46
N PRO A 42 -11.53 -3.09 -0.10
CA PRO A 42 -12.71 -3.92 0.10
C PRO A 42 -13.06 -4.68 -1.20
N SER A 43 -13.37 -5.97 -1.05
CA SER A 43 -13.43 -6.97 -2.13
C SER A 43 -14.63 -6.82 -3.07
N ARG A 44 -14.65 -5.77 -3.88
CA ARG A 44 -15.48 -5.76 -5.11
C ARG A 44 -14.70 -5.72 -6.42
N ASP A 45 -13.38 -5.51 -6.38
CA ASP A 45 -12.52 -5.48 -7.58
C ASP A 45 -11.10 -6.06 -7.36
N SER A 46 -10.95 -7.04 -6.45
CA SER A 46 -9.62 -7.60 -6.13
C SER A 46 -8.90 -8.24 -7.32
N LYS A 47 -9.64 -8.67 -8.37
CA LYS A 47 -9.07 -9.33 -9.55
C LYS A 47 -8.20 -8.42 -10.41
N GLU A 48 -8.56 -7.16 -10.60
CA GLU A 48 -7.80 -6.25 -11.47
C GLU A 48 -6.49 -5.81 -10.81
N PHE A 49 -6.52 -5.55 -9.50
CA PHE A 49 -5.33 -5.24 -8.72
C PHE A 49 -4.36 -6.45 -8.65
N GLU A 50 -4.87 -7.65 -8.36
CA GLU A 50 -4.06 -8.88 -8.32
C GLU A 50 -3.40 -9.20 -9.68
N GLN A 51 -4.10 -8.98 -10.79
CA GLN A 51 -3.54 -9.19 -12.13
C GLN A 51 -2.41 -8.21 -12.46
N SER A 52 -2.50 -6.95 -12.01
CA SER A 52 -1.42 -5.97 -12.19
C SER A 52 -0.15 -6.35 -11.42
N LEU A 53 -0.29 -6.85 -10.19
CA LEU A 53 0.82 -7.30 -9.35
C LEU A 53 1.54 -8.54 -9.90
N LEU A 54 0.81 -9.46 -10.55
CA LEU A 54 1.40 -10.64 -11.19
C LEU A 54 2.19 -10.32 -12.45
N LYS A 55 1.83 -9.24 -13.15
CA LYS A 55 2.52 -8.76 -14.35
C LYS A 55 3.86 -8.11 -14.02
N GLU A 56 4.02 -7.63 -12.79
CA GLU A 56 5.22 -6.97 -12.26
C GLU A 56 6.04 -7.90 -11.35
N LYS A 57 5.91 -9.22 -11.50
CA LYS A 57 6.81 -10.21 -10.91
C LYS A 57 8.15 -10.25 -11.65
N SER A 58 8.96 -9.23 -11.43
CA SER A 58 10.42 -9.34 -11.54
C SER A 58 11.09 -8.51 -10.44
N VAL A 59 10.61 -8.61 -9.21
CA VAL A 59 11.40 -8.25 -8.03
C VAL A 59 11.10 -9.30 -6.96
N ASP A 60 12.03 -10.23 -6.77
CA ASP A 60 11.97 -11.26 -5.74
C ASP A 60 12.03 -10.61 -4.35
N CYS A 61 10.86 -10.29 -3.79
CA CYS A 61 10.72 -9.88 -2.40
C CYS A 61 10.16 -11.06 -1.60
N ILE A 62 11.01 -11.67 -0.77
CA ILE A 62 10.63 -12.74 0.16
C ILE A 62 9.79 -12.10 1.28
N TYR A 63 8.47 -12.18 1.19
CA TYR A 63 7.59 -11.95 2.34
C TYR A 63 7.30 -13.31 3.02
N PRO A 64 7.48 -13.45 4.34
CA PRO A 64 7.03 -14.63 5.05
C PRO A 64 5.50 -14.72 4.93
N THR A 65 5.03 -15.82 4.39
CA THR A 65 3.62 -16.17 4.24
C THR A 65 2.93 -16.21 5.60
N ALA A 66 1.70 -15.66 5.63
CA ALA A 66 0.68 -15.72 6.69
C ALA A 66 0.70 -14.61 7.76
N ILE A 67 -0.23 -13.65 7.61
CA ILE A 67 -0.78 -12.89 8.74
C ILE A 67 -2.11 -13.57 9.11
N PRO A 68 -2.24 -14.22 10.28
CA PRO A 68 -3.50 -14.85 10.68
C PRO A 68 -4.55 -13.77 10.97
N THR A 69 -5.63 -13.76 10.19
CA THR A 69 -6.81 -12.97 10.52
C THR A 69 -7.56 -13.60 11.69
N ARG A 70 -7.74 -12.77 12.73
CA ARG A 70 -8.83 -12.79 13.73
C ARG A 70 -8.53 -13.52 15.06
N MET A 71 -8.18 -12.73 16.08
CA MET A 71 -8.40 -13.06 17.49
C MET A 71 -9.79 -12.51 17.86
N ASN A 72 -10.75 -13.40 18.16
CA ASN A 72 -12.03 -13.03 18.73
C ASN A 72 -11.84 -12.70 20.22
N TYR A 73 -12.58 -11.70 20.70
CA TYR A 73 -12.67 -11.26 22.10
C TYR A 73 -13.14 -12.37 23.05
#